data_AF-A0A3D1HC33-F1
#
_entry.id   AF-A0A3D1HC33-F1
#
_cell.length_a   1.000
_cell.length_b   1.000
_cell.length_c   1.000
_cell.angle_alpha   90.00
_cell.angle_beta   90.00
_cell.angle_gamma   90.00
#
_symmetry.space_group_name_H-M   'P 1'
#
loop_
_entity.id
_entity.type
_entity.pdbx_description
1 polymer ?
#
loop_
_entity_poly.entity_id
_entity_poly.type
_entity_poly.pdbx_seq_one_letter_code
_entity_poly.pdbx_strand_id
1 'polypeptide(L)'
;MLNVKPYYAPQNDWNSNDYYSLHRYLHRLVTHADRKKDEIAQLDVQRMSDKTKVLLYCIISYYHLDKLFELSNLQKLTECQPLSEPLVLSDHGLRKENIYYKMNVMFRGV
;
A
#
# COMPACT_ATOMS: atom_id res chain seq x y z
N MET A 1 -16.62 19.55 2.31
CA MET A 1 -15.89 18.56 1.48
C MET A 1 -15.91 17.24 2.20
N LEU A 2 -16.47 16.19 1.60
CA LEU A 2 -16.28 14.83 2.13
C LEU A 2 -14.76 14.58 2.14
N ASN A 3 -14.18 14.39 3.33
CA ASN A 3 -12.76 14.09 3.49
C ASN A 3 -12.48 12.72 2.85
N VAL A 4 -12.17 12.71 1.55
CA VAL A 4 -11.77 11.51 0.83
C VAL A 4 -10.49 11.00 1.46
N LYS A 5 -10.51 9.72 1.86
CA LYS A 5 -9.35 9.07 2.47
C LYS A 5 -8.21 9.03 1.45
N PRO A 6 -6.93 9.20 1.86
CA PRO A 6 -5.81 9.28 0.93
C PRO A 6 -5.70 8.11 -0.06
N TYR A 7 -6.10 6.91 0.37
CA TYR A 7 -6.09 5.69 -0.44
C TYR A 7 -7.24 5.59 -1.48
N TYR A 8 -8.17 6.55 -1.50
CA TYR A 8 -9.21 6.70 -2.54
C TYR A 8 -9.09 8.02 -3.31
N ALA A 9 -8.08 8.84 -3.02
CA ALA A 9 -7.88 10.09 -3.74
C ALA A 9 -7.41 9.82 -5.18
N PRO A 10 -7.77 10.65 -6.17
CA PRO A 10 -7.20 10.58 -7.52
C PRO A 10 -5.67 10.77 -7.48
N GLN A 11 -4.93 9.95 -8.22
CA GLN A 11 -3.46 9.87 -8.13
C GLN A 11 -2.72 10.19 -9.43
N ASN A 12 -3.41 10.82 -10.39
CA ASN A 12 -2.88 11.09 -11.72
C ASN A 12 -1.63 11.98 -11.69
N ASP A 13 -1.59 12.94 -10.76
CA ASP A 13 -0.50 13.94 -10.65
C ASP A 13 0.40 13.73 -9.43
N TRP A 14 0.36 12.54 -8.82
CA TRP A 14 1.12 12.25 -7.62
C TRP A 14 2.61 12.03 -7.94
N ASN A 15 3.46 12.63 -7.11
CA ASN A 15 4.91 12.41 -7.13
C ASN A 15 5.34 11.43 -6.02
N SER A 16 6.64 11.14 -5.94
CA SER A 16 7.22 10.23 -4.94
C SER A 16 6.87 10.59 -3.50
N ASN A 17 6.82 11.88 -3.14
CA ASN A 17 6.49 12.31 -1.77
C ASN A 17 5.02 12.04 -1.43
N ASP A 18 4.11 12.16 -2.40
CA ASP A 18 2.70 11.83 -2.22
C ASP A 18 2.53 10.33 -1.95
N TYR A 19 3.18 9.49 -2.76
CA TYR A 19 3.15 8.04 -2.57
C TYR A 19 3.87 7.59 -1.29
N TYR A 20 4.95 8.28 -0.88
CA TYR A 20 5.58 8.03 0.41
C TYR A 20 4.65 8.39 1.58
N SER A 21 3.92 9.50 1.48
CA SER A 21 2.93 9.90 2.47
C SER A 21 1.78 8.91 2.55
N LEU A 22 1.30 8.41 1.41
CA LEU A 22 0.31 7.35 1.34
C LEU A 22 0.84 6.04 1.94
N HIS A 23 2.07 5.63 1.61
CA HIS A 23 2.70 4.45 2.17
C HIS A 23 2.75 4.52 3.70
N ARG A 24 3.18 5.64 4.27
CA ARG A 24 3.18 5.86 5.73
C ARG A 24 1.78 5.85 6.34
N TYR A 25 0.79 6.35 5.61
CA TYR A 25 -0.61 6.30 6.03
C TYR A 25 -1.11 4.85 6.10
N LEU A 26 -0.97 4.11 5.00
CA LEU A 26 -1.38 2.70 4.89
C LEU A 26 -0.65 1.82 5.90
N HIS A 27 0.65 2.06 6.11
CA HIS A 27 1.44 1.37 7.11
C HIS A 27 0.82 1.52 8.49
N ARG A 28 0.58 2.76 8.93
CA ARG A 28 -0.07 3.03 10.23
C ARG A 28 -1.48 2.45 10.32
N LEU A 29 -2.20 2.36 9.20
CA LEU A 29 -3.54 1.79 9.16
C LEU A 29 -3.50 0.30 9.51
N VAL A 30 -2.64 -0.48 8.84
CA VAL A 30 -2.61 -1.94 9.00
C VAL A 30 -1.77 -2.40 10.20
N THR A 31 -0.72 -1.68 10.61
CA THR A 31 0.07 -2.06 11.80
C THR A 31 -0.63 -1.73 13.11
N HIS A 32 -1.66 -0.88 13.09
CA HIS A 32 -2.51 -0.60 14.24
C HIS A 32 -3.93 -1.17 14.06
N ALA A 33 -4.04 -2.34 13.43
CA ALA A 33 -5.30 -2.96 13.07
C ALA A 33 -6.30 -3.02 14.25
N ASP A 34 -5.86 -3.29 15.48
CA ASP A 34 -6.75 -3.34 16.65
C ASP A 34 -7.51 -2.02 16.88
N ARG A 35 -6.84 -0.88 16.64
CA ARG A 35 -7.44 0.47 16.78
C ARG A 35 -8.15 0.94 15.52
N LYS A 36 -7.91 0.26 14.40
CA LYS A 36 -8.36 0.65 13.05
C LYS A 36 -9.26 -0.39 12.39
N LYS A 37 -9.71 -1.39 13.13
CA LYS A 37 -10.49 -2.53 12.63
C LYS A 37 -11.71 -2.11 11.82
N ASP A 38 -12.43 -1.08 12.26
CA ASP A 38 -13.65 -0.63 11.58
C ASP A 38 -13.32 0.02 10.23
N GLU A 39 -12.20 0.76 10.16
CA GLU A 39 -11.71 1.35 8.93
C GLU A 39 -11.19 0.27 7.97
N ILE A 40 -10.49 -0.74 8.49
CA ILE A 40 -9.98 -1.88 7.71
C ILE A 40 -11.13 -2.72 7.14
N ALA A 41 -12.17 -3.00 7.93
CA ALA A 41 -13.33 -3.77 7.50
C ALA A 41 -14.14 -3.06 6.40
N GLN A 42 -14.04 -1.73 6.32
CA GLN A 42 -14.71 -0.90 5.31
C GLN A 42 -13.83 -0.60 4.08
N LEU A 43 -12.61 -1.13 4.02
CA LEU A 43 -11.77 -0.97 2.83
C LEU A 43 -12.41 -1.69 1.66
N ASP A 44 -12.47 -1.00 0.54
CA ASP A 44 -12.93 -1.50 -0.75
C ASP A 44 -11.76 -1.39 -1.73
N VAL A 45 -11.07 -2.52 -1.89
CA VAL A 45 -9.89 -2.65 -2.75
C VAL A 45 -10.22 -2.35 -4.20
N GLN A 46 -11.48 -2.53 -4.65
CA GLN A 46 -11.85 -2.29 -6.05
C GLN A 46 -11.83 -0.81 -6.43
N ARG A 47 -12.02 0.08 -5.45
CA ARG A 47 -11.97 1.54 -5.63
C ARG A 47 -10.57 2.13 -5.56
N MET A 48 -9.58 1.33 -5.16
CA MET A 48 -8.20 1.77 -5.07
C MET A 48 -7.51 1.75 -6.43
N SER A 49 -6.57 2.67 -6.64
CA SER A 49 -5.64 2.57 -7.77
C SER A 49 -4.72 1.34 -7.61
N ASP A 50 -4.16 0.86 -8.71
CA ASP A 50 -3.24 -0.29 -8.66
C ASP A 50 -2.00 0.00 -7.81
N LYS A 51 -1.47 1.23 -7.88
CA LYS A 51 -0.37 1.68 -7.00
C LYS A 51 -0.75 1.57 -5.52
N THR A 52 -1.98 1.93 -5.14
CA THR A 52 -2.44 1.81 -3.75
C THR A 52 -2.60 0.36 -3.32
N LYS A 53 -3.20 -0.48 -4.17
CA LYS A 53 -3.35 -1.92 -3.90
C LYS A 53 -1.99 -2.58 -3.69
N VAL A 54 -1.04 -2.30 -4.58
CA VAL A 54 0.33 -2.80 -4.50
C VAL A 54 1.02 -2.32 -3.24
N LEU A 55 0.91 -1.04 -2.87
CA LEU A 55 1.49 -0.55 -1.61
C LEU A 55 0.92 -1.27 -0.39
N LEU A 56 -0.39 -1.44 -0.34
CA LEU A 56 -1.07 -2.12 0.76
C LEU A 56 -0.63 -3.59 0.85
N TYR A 57 -0.60 -4.30 -0.28
CA TYR A 57 -0.10 -5.68 -0.37
C TYR A 57 1.36 -5.80 0.10
N CYS A 58 2.24 -4.90 -0.37
CA CYS A 58 3.65 -4.88 0.03
C CYS A 58 3.80 -4.67 1.54
N ILE A 59 3.04 -3.76 2.14
CA ILE A 59 3.09 -3.51 3.58
C ILE A 59 2.64 -4.76 4.36
N ILE A 60 1.48 -5.33 4.04
CA ILE A 60 0.95 -6.50 4.74
C ILE A 60 1.94 -7.67 4.66
N SER A 61 2.47 -7.94 3.47
CA SER A 61 3.41 -9.04 3.22
C SER A 61 4.78 -8.82 3.88
N TYR A 62 5.31 -7.59 3.82
CA TYR A 62 6.63 -7.29 4.39
C TYR A 62 6.65 -7.37 5.92
N TYR A 63 5.54 -7.01 6.57
CA TYR A 63 5.39 -7.06 8.03
C TYR A 63 4.73 -8.35 8.53
N HIS A 64 4.54 -9.35 7.66
CA HIS A 64 3.94 -10.65 8.00
C HIS A 64 2.55 -10.54 8.68
N LEU A 65 1.71 -9.64 8.17
CA LEU A 65 0.35 -9.41 8.65
C LEU A 65 -0.69 -10.26 7.90
N ASP A 66 -0.33 -11.50 7.54
CA ASP A 66 -1.05 -12.34 6.57
C ASP A 66 -2.52 -12.59 6.93
N LYS A 67 -2.87 -12.57 8.23
CA LYS A 67 -4.27 -12.66 8.71
C LYS A 67 -5.18 -11.60 8.10
N LEU A 68 -4.64 -10.45 7.68
CA LEU A 68 -5.43 -9.42 7.00
C LEU A 68 -5.92 -9.88 5.63
N PHE A 69 -5.23 -10.81 4.96
CA PHE A 69 -5.67 -11.38 3.69
C PHE A 69 -6.81 -12.39 3.85
N GLU A 70 -7.08 -12.88 5.06
CA GLU A 70 -8.25 -13.72 5.37
C GLU A 70 -9.56 -12.91 5.37
N LEU A 71 -9.48 -11.57 5.46
CA LEU A 71 -10.63 -10.70 5.35
C LEU A 71 -11.11 -10.65 3.89
N SER A 72 -12.39 -10.93 3.66
CA SER A 72 -12.98 -11.02 2.32
C SER A 72 -12.79 -9.74 1.48
N ASN A 73 -12.76 -8.58 2.13
CA ASN A 73 -12.57 -7.30 1.46
C ASN A 73 -11.10 -7.02 1.07
N LEU A 74 -10.14 -7.71 1.69
CA LEU A 74 -8.70 -7.58 1.41
C LEU A 74 -8.11 -8.78 0.66
N GLN A 75 -8.81 -9.91 0.62
CA GLN A 75 -8.34 -11.14 -0.04
C GLN A 75 -7.86 -10.91 -1.48
N LYS A 76 -8.56 -10.05 -2.24
CA LYS A 76 -8.19 -9.69 -3.63
C LYS A 76 -6.82 -9.03 -3.77
N LEU A 77 -6.22 -8.52 -2.68
CA LEU A 77 -4.85 -7.99 -2.71
C LEU A 77 -3.82 -9.09 -3.02
N THR A 78 -4.12 -10.36 -2.70
CA THR A 78 -3.24 -11.49 -3.02
C THR A 78 -3.11 -11.76 -4.53
N GLU A 79 -4.00 -11.18 -5.33
CA GLU A 79 -3.99 -11.26 -6.79
C GLU A 79 -3.21 -10.12 -7.45
N CYS A 80 -2.70 -9.15 -6.66
CA CYS A 80 -1.96 -8.01 -7.18
C CYS A 80 -0.75 -8.47 -8.00
N GLN A 81 -0.61 -7.87 -9.18
CA GLN A 81 0.56 -8.06 -10.03
C GLN A 81 1.56 -6.91 -9.83
N PRO A 82 2.85 -7.13 -10.10
CA PRO A 82 3.83 -6.05 -10.11
C PRO A 82 3.41 -4.89 -11.00
N LEU A 83 3.73 -3.66 -10.60
CA LEU A 83 3.42 -2.48 -11.42
C LEU A 83 4.21 -2.53 -12.73
N SER A 84 3.59 -2.08 -13.82
CA SER A 84 4.25 -1.98 -15.13
C SER A 84 5.38 -0.95 -15.13
N GLU A 85 5.22 0.13 -14.37
CA GLU A 85 6.21 1.19 -14.17
C GLU A 85 6.68 1.25 -12.72
N PRO A 86 7.98 1.51 -12.46
CA PRO A 86 8.50 1.61 -11.10
C PRO A 86 7.80 2.69 -10.27
N LEU A 87 7.32 2.31 -9.09
CA LEU A 87 6.84 3.27 -8.09
C LEU A 87 7.95 3.62 -7.11
N VAL A 88 8.51 4.82 -7.21
CA VAL A 88 9.59 5.29 -6.35
C VAL A 88 9.02 6.04 -5.14
N LEU A 89 9.29 5.55 -3.92
CA LEU A 89 8.76 6.15 -2.68
C LEU A 89 9.70 7.18 -2.04
N SER A 90 10.97 6.86 -1.77
CA SER A 90 11.92 7.80 -1.15
C SER A 90 13.37 7.37 -1.30
N ASP A 91 14.32 8.24 -0.91
CA ASP A 91 15.78 8.00 -0.92
C ASP A 91 16.29 7.09 0.22
N HIS A 92 15.39 6.38 0.92
CA HIS A 92 15.76 5.48 2.01
C HIS A 92 15.77 4.03 1.54
N GLY A 93 16.95 3.51 1.19
CA GLY A 93 17.09 2.15 0.67
C GLY A 93 16.62 1.06 1.66
N LEU A 94 15.71 0.20 1.20
CA LEU A 94 15.49 -1.10 1.82
C LEU A 94 16.69 -2.00 1.49
N ARG A 95 17.30 -2.63 2.50
CA ARG A 95 18.43 -3.53 2.29
C ARG A 95 17.91 -4.91 1.88
N LYS A 96 18.37 -5.40 0.73
CA LYS A 96 18.03 -6.68 0.07
C LYS A 96 16.72 -6.70 -0.71
N GLU A 97 16.69 -7.55 -1.73
CA GLU A 97 15.49 -7.86 -2.50
C GLU A 97 14.38 -8.36 -1.57
N ASN A 98 13.21 -7.76 -1.68
CA ASN A 98 12.06 -8.00 -0.82
C ASN A 98 10.76 -7.81 -1.63
N ILE A 99 9.61 -7.94 -0.99
CA ILE A 99 8.31 -7.87 -1.68
C ILE A 99 8.09 -6.55 -2.42
N TYR A 100 8.60 -5.42 -1.92
CA TYR A 100 8.52 -4.14 -2.63
C TYR A 100 9.22 -4.22 -3.98
N TYR A 101 10.45 -4.73 -4.02
CA TYR A 101 11.19 -4.92 -5.28
C TYR A 101 10.45 -5.85 -6.24
N LYS A 102 9.91 -6.97 -5.75
CA LYS A 102 9.13 -7.91 -6.57
C LYS A 102 7.89 -7.28 -7.19
N MET A 103 7.30 -6.30 -6.52
CA MET A 103 6.10 -5.59 -6.99
C MET A 103 6.41 -4.30 -7.76
N ASN A 104 7.68 -4.09 -8.15
CA ASN A 104 8.18 -2.90 -8.83
C ASN A 104 7.98 -1.60 -8.01
N VAL A 105 8.09 -1.69 -6.69
CA VAL A 105 8.12 -0.56 -5.77
C VAL A 105 9.54 -0.39 -5.26
N MET A 106 10.10 0.79 -5.48
CA MET A 106 11.48 1.09 -5.21
C MET A 106 11.62 2.18 -4.16
N PHE A 107 12.69 2.06 -3.40
CA PHE A 107 13.25 3.18 -2.66
C PHE A 107 14.53 3.54 -3.42
N ARG A 108 14.72 4.81 -3.76
CA ARG A 108 15.98 5.33 -4.31
C ARG A 108 17.07 4.95 -3.30
N GLY A 109 17.82 3.91 -3.61
CA GLY A 109 19.06 3.61 -2.92
C GLY A 109 20.05 4.67 -3.33
N VAL A 110 20.77 5.22 -2.35
CA VAL A 110 22.06 5.87 -2.61
C VAL A 110 23.02 4.81 -3.14
#